data_AF-A0A431HR91-F1
#
_entry.id   AF-A0A431HR91-F1
#
_cell.length_a   1.000
_cell.length_b   1.000
_cell.length_c   1.000
_cell.angle_alpha   90.00
_cell.angle_beta   90.00
_cell.angle_gamma   90.00
#
_symmetry.space_group_name_H-M   'P 1'
#
loop_
_entity.id
_entity.type
_entity.pdbx_description
1 polymer ?
#
loop_
_entity_poly.entity_id
_entity_poly.type
_entity_poly.pdbx_seq_one_letter_code
_entity_poly.pdbx_strand_id
1 'polypeptide(L)'
;MNNPKYQFFCENCSFKRFSNGRDIDDLVEVKSSKIFVKSPYIDPETKKVIVPDFITTKKKFKCPQCGMIIKARAIKNTEKEKDV
;
A
#
# COMPACT_ATOMS: atom_id res chain seq x y z
N MET A 1 2.45 -25.06 -4.20
CA MET A 1 1.56 -24.01 -4.74
C MET A 1 1.74 -22.75 -3.92
N ASN A 2 2.22 -21.65 -4.52
CA ASN A 2 2.41 -20.38 -3.80
C ASN A 2 1.07 -19.66 -3.68
N ASN A 3 0.54 -19.56 -2.46
CA ASN A 3 -0.70 -18.83 -2.21
C ASN A 3 -0.51 -17.33 -2.52
N PRO A 4 -1.41 -16.71 -3.30
CA PRO A 4 -1.33 -15.28 -3.57
C PRO A 4 -1.54 -14.50 -2.27
N LYS A 5 -0.66 -13.54 -2.01
CA LYS A 5 -0.70 -12.67 -0.83
C LYS A 5 -1.36 -11.33 -1.12
N TYR A 6 -1.34 -10.92 -2.39
CA TYR A 6 -1.83 -9.63 -2.83
C TYR A 6 -2.77 -9.77 -4.02
N GLN A 7 -3.79 -8.93 -4.04
CA GLN A 7 -4.72 -8.75 -5.13
C GLN A 7 -4.58 -7.32 -5.66
N PHE A 8 -4.36 -7.22 -6.96
CA PHE A 8 -4.44 -6.01 -7.75
C PHE A 8 -5.77 -5.99 -8.47
N PHE A 9 -6.52 -4.91 -8.33
CA PHE A 9 -7.78 -4.71 -9.04
C PHE A 9 -7.87 -3.27 -9.54
N CYS A 10 -8.20 -3.13 -10.82
CA CYS A 10 -8.47 -1.84 -11.45
C CYS A 10 -9.98 -1.62 -11.56
N GLU A 11 -10.48 -0.57 -10.91
CA GLU A 11 -11.90 -0.20 -10.94
C GLU A 11 -12.32 0.39 -12.30
N ASN A 12 -11.38 0.74 -13.17
CA ASN A 12 -11.66 1.37 -14.47
C ASN A 12 -11.79 0.37 -15.63
N CYS A 13 -10.89 -0.63 -15.71
CA CYS A 13 -10.83 -1.59 -16.82
C CYS A 13 -11.05 -3.05 -16.38
N SER A 14 -11.44 -3.26 -15.12
CA SER A 14 -11.66 -4.58 -14.51
C SER A 14 -10.44 -5.50 -14.50
N PHE A 15 -9.24 -4.99 -14.82
CA PHE A 15 -7.99 -5.73 -14.69
C PHE A 15 -7.84 -6.28 -13.26
N LYS A 16 -7.59 -7.59 -13.15
CA LYS A 16 -7.41 -8.28 -11.88
C LYS A 16 -6.20 -9.20 -11.97
N ARG A 17 -5.30 -9.08 -10.99
CA ARG A 17 -4.13 -9.94 -10.87
C ARG A 17 -3.89 -10.32 -9.42
N PHE A 18 -3.49 -11.56 -9.22
CA PHE A 18 -3.07 -12.08 -7.94
C PHE A 18 -1.56 -12.23 -7.93
N SER A 19 -0.92 -11.90 -6.82
CA SER A 19 0.52 -11.83 -6.70
C SER A 19 0.98 -12.39 -5.35
N ASN A 20 2.15 -13.00 -5.32
CA ASN A 20 2.81 -13.46 -4.11
C ASN A 20 3.74 -12.40 -3.49
N GLY A 21 3.86 -11.23 -4.14
CA GLY A 21 4.70 -10.09 -3.73
C GLY A 21 6.12 -10.11 -4.28
N ARG A 22 6.55 -11.19 -4.92
CA ARG A 22 7.85 -11.31 -5.62
C ARG A 22 7.69 -11.26 -7.15
N ASP A 23 6.48 -11.36 -7.65
CA ASP A 23 6.11 -11.39 -9.07
C ASP A 23 5.54 -10.05 -9.55
N ILE A 24 6.04 -8.93 -9.02
CA ILE A 24 5.52 -7.57 -9.29
C ILE A 24 6.48 -6.70 -10.11
N ASP A 25 7.58 -7.26 -10.62
CA ASP A 25 8.60 -6.51 -11.37
C ASP A 25 8.07 -5.90 -12.67
N ASP A 26 7.00 -6.46 -13.22
CA ASP A 26 6.32 -5.95 -14.40
C ASP A 26 5.30 -4.82 -14.07
N LEU A 27 5.05 -4.54 -12.80
CA LEU A 27 4.19 -3.44 -12.36
C LEU A 27 5.04 -2.20 -12.03
N VAL A 28 4.64 -1.05 -12.58
CA VAL A 28 5.30 0.22 -12.28
C VAL A 28 4.80 0.75 -10.93
N GLU A 29 5.66 0.75 -9.92
CA GLU A 29 5.36 1.35 -8.61
C GLU A 29 5.32 2.88 -8.72
N VAL A 30 4.21 3.48 -8.29
CA VAL A 30 4.03 4.92 -8.20
C VAL A 30 4.56 5.39 -6.85
N LYS A 31 5.76 5.98 -6.87
CA LYS A 31 6.39 6.55 -5.67
C LYS A 31 5.48 7.62 -5.06
N SER A 32 5.23 7.49 -3.76
CA SER A 32 4.44 8.45 -3.00
C SER A 32 5.35 9.26 -2.09
N SER A 33 5.08 10.55 -1.94
CA SER A 33 5.78 11.41 -0.97
C SER A 33 5.48 10.94 0.45
N LYS A 34 6.46 11.10 1.34
CA LYS A 34 6.27 10.81 2.75
C LYS A 34 5.30 11.83 3.38
N ILE A 35 4.37 11.35 4.20
CA ILE A 35 3.38 12.19 4.90
C ILE A 35 3.72 12.14 6.38
N PHE A 36 3.94 13.32 6.98
CA PHE A 36 4.20 13.46 8.41
C PHE A 36 2.90 13.31 9.21
N VAL A 37 2.94 12.61 10.35
CA VAL A 37 1.77 12.44 11.22
C VAL A 37 1.34 13.76 11.86
N LYS A 38 2.31 14.63 12.15
CA LYS A 38 2.10 15.92 12.81
C LYS A 38 2.94 16.99 12.10
N SER A 39 2.58 18.25 12.29
CA SER A 39 3.49 19.35 11.95
C SER A 39 4.72 19.30 12.85
N PRO A 40 5.90 19.72 12.36
CA PRO A 40 7.06 19.96 13.21
C PRO A 40 6.67 20.90 14.36
N TYR A 41 7.08 20.57 15.57
CA TYR A 41 6.82 21.40 16.75
C TYR A 41 8.11 21.58 17.54
N ILE A 42 8.14 22.65 18.33
CA ILE A 42 9.27 22.94 19.21
C ILE A 42 8.98 22.25 20.54
N ASP A 43 9.93 21.43 20.98
CA ASP A 43 9.88 20.84 22.31
C ASP A 43 10.01 21.96 23.38
N PRO A 44 9.03 22.11 24.29
CA PRO A 44 9.06 23.16 25.30
C PRO A 44 10.23 23.04 26.29
N GLU A 45 10.75 21.83 26.52
CA GLU A 45 11.85 21.60 27.47
C GLU A 45 13.22 21.79 26.81
N THR A 46 13.40 21.20 25.62
CA THR A 46 14.70 21.22 24.94
C THR A 46 14.87 22.38 23.96
N LYS A 47 13.78 23.10 23.65
CA LYS A 47 13.69 24.17 22.61
C LYS A 47 14.14 23.73 21.23
N LYS A 48 14.24 22.42 20.98
CA LYS A 48 14.63 21.84 19.68
C LYS A 48 13.41 21.61 18.81
N VAL A 49 13.60 21.72 17.50
CA VAL A 49 12.57 21.37 16.51
C VAL A 49 12.51 19.85 16.39
N ILE A 50 11.39 19.27 16.79
CA ILE A 50 11.11 17.84 16.60
C ILE A 50 10.36 17.67 15.28
N VAL A 51 10.97 16.89 14.39
CA VAL A 51 10.30 16.44 13.16
C VAL A 51 9.67 15.07 13.45
N PRO A 52 8.33 14.96 13.42
CA PRO A 52 7.64 13.73 13.78
C PRO A 52 7.81 12.64 12.71
N ASP A 53 7.51 11.40 13.10
CA ASP A 53 7.60 10.25 12.20
C ASP A 53 6.64 10.34 11.00
N PHE A 54 7.00 9.61 9.94
CA PHE A 54 6.22 9.50 8.71
C PHE A 54 5.25 8.32 8.76
N ILE A 55 4.08 8.47 8.16
CA ILE A 55 3.14 7.37 7.96
C ILE A 55 3.59 6.54 6.75
N THR A 56 3.70 5.22 6.94
CA THR A 56 3.92 4.30 5.81
C THR A 56 2.62 4.16 5.01
N THR A 57 2.60 4.75 3.82
CA THR A 57 1.46 4.62 2.89
C THR A 57 1.53 3.29 2.14
N LYS A 58 0.36 2.69 1.85
CA LYS A 58 0.28 1.51 0.99
C LYS A 58 0.86 1.80 -0.39
N LYS A 59 1.67 0.86 -0.91
CA LYS A 59 2.22 0.93 -2.27
C LYS A 59 1.11 1.08 -3.31
N LYS A 60 1.34 1.96 -4.28
CA LYS A 60 0.46 2.21 -5.43
C LYS A 60 1.18 1.77 -6.69
N PHE A 61 0.45 1.21 -7.64
CA PHE A 61 1.00 0.71 -8.90
C PHE A 61 0.20 1.26 -10.07
N LYS A 62 0.82 1.32 -11.25
CA LYS A 62 0.12 1.66 -12.48
C LYS A 62 -0.53 0.40 -13.07
N CYS A 63 -1.79 0.50 -13.48
CA CYS A 63 -2.47 -0.58 -14.19
C CYS A 63 -1.81 -0.77 -15.57
N PRO A 64 -1.40 -2.00 -15.93
CA PRO A 64 -0.77 -2.25 -17.22
C PRO A 64 -1.73 -2.09 -18.40
N GLN A 65 -3.04 -2.24 -18.18
CA GLN A 65 -4.04 -2.21 -19.26
C GLN A 65 -4.57 -0.81 -19.59
N CYS A 66 -4.83 0.03 -18.58
CA CYS A 66 -5.41 1.37 -18.78
C CYS A 66 -4.58 2.51 -18.20
N GLY A 67 -3.45 2.22 -17.55
CA GLY A 67 -2.58 3.24 -16.96
C GLY A 67 -3.09 3.90 -15.67
N MET A 68 -4.29 3.56 -15.20
CA MET A 68 -4.84 4.09 -13.94
C MET A 68 -4.13 3.56 -12.71
N ILE A 69 -4.17 4.32 -11.62
CA ILE A 69 -3.52 3.93 -10.36
C ILE A 69 -4.35 2.84 -9.67
N ILE A 70 -3.69 1.73 -9.32
CA ILE A 70 -4.25 0.61 -8.56
C ILE A 70 -3.49 0.42 -7.25
N LYS A 71 -4.18 -0.12 -6.24
CA LYS A 71 -3.61 -0.37 -4.91
C LYS A 71 -3.49 -1.87 -4.70
N ALA A 72 -2.37 -2.31 -4.11
CA ALA A 72 -2.25 -3.68 -3.64
C ALA A 72 -3.18 -3.90 -2.43
N ARG A 73 -4.12 -4.85 -2.54
CA ARG A 73 -4.94 -5.31 -1.42
C ARG A 73 -4.34 -6.61 -0.91
N ALA A 74 -3.98 -6.69 0.37
CA ALA A 74 -3.53 -7.96 0.95
C ALA A 74 -4.72 -8.92 1.02
N ILE A 75 -4.53 -10.15 0.55
CA ILE A 75 -5.49 -11.24 0.68
C ILE A 75 -5.29 -11.78 2.10
N LYS A 76 -6.16 -11.40 3.02
CA LYS A 76 -6.24 -12.11 4.30
C LYS A 76 -6.88 -13.46 4.00
N ASN A 77 -6.19 -14.55 4.30
CA ASN A 77 -6.86 -15.84 4.43
C ASN A 77 -7.83 -15.69 5.59
N THR A 78 -9.12 -15.49 5.30
CA THR A 78 -10.19 -15.75 6.25
C THR A 78 -10.34 -17.27 6.37
N GLU A 79 -9.39 -17.90 7.07
CA GLU A 79 -9.68 -19.16 7.73
C GLU A 79 -10.41 -18.80 9.02
N LYS A 80 -11.69 -19.19 9.09
CA LYS A 80 -12.67 -19.08 10.20
C LYS A 80 -13.44 -17.75 10.32
N GLU A 81 -14.69 -17.81 9.89
CA GLU A 81 -15.83 -17.69 10.82
C GLU A 81 -17.01 -18.50 10.25
N LYS A 82 -16.91 -19.82 10.39
CA LYS A 82 -18.08 -20.70 10.54
C LYS A 82 -18.12 -21.01 12.03
N ASP A 83 -18.83 -20.20 12.80
CA ASP A 83 -19.23 -20.56 14.15
C ASP A 83 -20.60 -19.92 14.42
N VAL A 84 -21.60 -20.81 14.46
CA VAL A 84 -22.98 -20.68 14.98
C VAL A 84 -23.98 -19.84 14.19
#